data_AF-A0A432UGI6-F1
#
_entry.id   AF-A0A432UGI6-F1
#
_cell.length_a   1.000
_cell.length_b   1.000
_cell.length_c   1.000
_cell.angle_alpha   90.00
_cell.angle_beta   90.00
_cell.angle_gamma   90.00
#
_symmetry.space_group_name_H-M   'P 1'
#
loop_
_entity.id
_entity.type
_entity.pdbx_description
1 polymer ?
#
loop_
_entity_poly.entity_id
_entity_poly.type
_entity_poly.pdbx_seq_one_letter_code
_entity_poly.pdbx_strand_id
1 'polypeptide(L)'
;MVEYDGEPVMKLSPGKKMYPGRKQVFRKNGEDVVSLFEENIDGEPLLRKVFEDGRLTSKFPSLSESREFFLKRFEELPKEIRNIYERVEYPVLISSKLEALYSEIERRILEKTENNND
;
A
#
# COMPACT_ATOMS: atom_id res chain seq x y z
N MET A 1 6.70 1.46 -11.20
CA MET A 1 5.49 1.07 -11.96
C MET A 1 4.98 -0.22 -11.34
N VAL A 2 3.67 -0.29 -11.07
CA VAL A 2 3.02 -1.48 -10.47
C VAL A 2 2.01 -2.11 -11.42
N GLU A 3 1.56 -1.36 -12.42
CA GLU A 3 0.64 -1.78 -13.49
C GLU A 3 1.00 -1.02 -14.78
N TYR A 4 0.81 -1.66 -15.92
CA TYR A 4 0.99 -1.07 -17.26
C TYR A 4 -0.04 -1.69 -18.21
N ASP A 5 -0.80 -0.85 -18.91
CA ASP A 5 -1.87 -1.28 -19.82
C ASP A 5 -2.87 -2.26 -19.17
N GLY A 6 -3.23 -1.98 -17.90
CA GLY A 6 -4.10 -2.84 -17.09
C GLY A 6 -3.42 -4.11 -16.56
N GLU A 7 -2.20 -4.43 -16.99
CA GLU A 7 -1.48 -5.62 -16.57
C GLU A 7 -0.60 -5.34 -15.33
N PRO A 8 -0.68 -6.17 -14.28
CA PRO A 8 0.17 -6.07 -13.11
C PRO A 8 1.65 -6.34 -13.48
N VAL A 9 2.55 -5.43 -13.09
CA VAL A 9 3.99 -5.55 -13.37
C VAL A 9 4.81 -5.43 -12.10
N MET A 10 5.91 -6.20 -12.04
CA MET A 10 6.93 -6.03 -11.00
C MET A 10 8.33 -6.33 -11.52
N LYS A 11 9.33 -5.98 -10.70
CA LYS A 11 10.73 -6.28 -10.95
C LYS A 11 11.22 -7.22 -9.85
N LEU A 12 11.85 -8.32 -10.26
CA LEU A 12 12.60 -9.18 -9.36
C LEU A 12 13.99 -8.56 -9.20
N SER A 13 14.25 -7.94 -8.05
CA SER A 13 15.57 -7.42 -7.71
C SER A 13 15.93 -7.92 -6.31
N PRO A 14 17.16 -8.41 -6.10
CA PRO A 14 17.59 -8.86 -4.77
C PRO A 14 17.36 -7.78 -3.71
N GLY A 15 16.76 -8.16 -2.58
CA GLY A 15 16.54 -7.26 -1.44
C GLY A 15 15.35 -6.29 -1.56
N LYS A 16 14.56 -6.33 -2.64
CA LYS A 16 13.38 -5.46 -2.80
C LYS A 16 12.16 -6.24 -3.26
N LYS A 17 11.34 -6.73 -2.32
CA LYS A 17 10.00 -7.26 -2.63
C LYS A 17 9.12 -6.10 -3.09
N MET A 18 8.61 -6.17 -4.32
CA MET A 18 7.72 -5.15 -4.89
C MET A 18 6.42 -5.81 -5.31
N TYR A 19 5.32 -5.49 -4.63
CA TYR A 19 4.01 -6.04 -4.97
C TYR A 19 3.47 -5.42 -6.26
N PRO A 20 3.01 -6.25 -7.23
CA PRO A 20 2.42 -5.79 -8.47
C PRO A 20 0.99 -5.25 -8.23
N GLY A 21 0.36 -4.72 -9.30
CA GLY A 21 -1.03 -4.27 -9.32
C GLY A 21 -1.29 -2.95 -8.60
N ARG A 22 -2.43 -2.33 -8.91
CA ARG A 22 -2.99 -1.22 -8.13
C ARG A 22 -3.37 -1.71 -6.73
N LYS A 23 -3.14 -0.86 -5.72
CA LYS A 23 -3.30 -1.22 -4.31
C LYS A 23 -4.04 -0.15 -3.53
N GLN A 24 -4.65 -0.57 -2.41
CA GLN A 24 -5.19 0.28 -1.36
C GLN A 24 -4.56 -0.12 -0.02
N VAL A 25 -4.51 0.82 0.92
CA VAL A 25 -4.08 0.59 2.30
C VAL A 25 -5.26 0.86 3.22
N PHE A 26 -5.55 -0.06 4.12
CA PHE A 26 -6.61 0.06 5.12
C PHE A 26 -6.00 0.05 6.52
N ARG A 27 -6.45 0.95 7.39
CA ARG A 27 -6.03 0.98 8.80
C ARG A 27 -7.14 0.49 9.71
N LYS A 28 -6.81 -0.41 10.64
CA LYS A 28 -7.73 -0.89 11.67
C LYS A 28 -6.94 -1.22 12.94
N ASN A 29 -7.45 -0.87 14.12
CA ASN A 29 -6.86 -1.31 15.41
C ASN A 29 -5.34 -1.12 15.58
N GLY A 30 -4.74 -0.10 14.94
CA GLY A 30 -3.30 0.15 15.04
C GLY A 30 -2.44 -0.70 14.09
N GLU A 31 -3.04 -1.39 13.12
CA GLU A 31 -2.35 -2.09 12.02
C GLU A 31 -2.80 -1.59 10.65
N ASP A 32 -1.92 -1.74 9.66
CA ASP A 32 -2.23 -1.43 8.25
C ASP A 32 -2.27 -2.72 7.42
N VAL A 33 -3.26 -2.83 6.53
CA VAL A 33 -3.39 -3.91 5.56
C VAL A 33 -3.24 -3.35 4.16
N VAL A 34 -2.25 -3.84 3.41
CA VAL A 34 -2.06 -3.54 1.99
C VAL A 34 -2.78 -4.60 1.17
N SER A 35 -3.66 -4.16 0.29
CA SER A 35 -4.52 -5.02 -0.53
C SER A 35 -4.57 -4.57 -1.98
N LEU A 36 -5.14 -5.39 -2.86
CA LEU A 36 -5.48 -4.97 -4.21
C LEU A 36 -6.51 -3.83 -4.15
N PHE A 37 -6.52 -2.98 -5.17
CA PHE A 37 -7.36 -1.78 -5.18
C PHE A 37 -8.88 -2.11 -5.13
N GLU A 38 -9.27 -3.24 -5.70
CA GLU A 38 -10.66 -3.70 -5.80
C GLU A 38 -11.11 -4.50 -4.55
N GLU A 39 -10.21 -4.76 -3.60
CA GLU A 39 -10.56 -5.44 -2.35
C GLU A 39 -11.28 -4.51 -1.38
N ASN A 40 -12.30 -5.06 -0.70
CA ASN A 40 -12.94 -4.42 0.42
C ASN A 40 -12.44 -5.08 1.71
N ILE A 41 -11.52 -4.41 2.40
CA ILE A 41 -10.96 -4.83 3.67
C ILE A 41 -11.60 -4.00 4.78
N ASP A 42 -11.89 -4.62 5.92
CA ASP A 42 -12.41 -3.90 7.08
C ASP A 42 -11.36 -2.92 7.63
N GLY A 43 -11.76 -1.68 7.86
CA GLY A 43 -10.88 -0.59 8.27
C GLY A 43 -11.09 0.70 7.47
N GLU A 44 -10.32 1.72 7.83
CA GLU A 44 -10.36 3.01 7.13
C GLU A 44 -9.42 3.00 5.92
N PRO A 45 -9.90 3.28 4.69
CA PRO A 45 -9.03 3.42 3.52
C PRO A 45 -8.18 4.68 3.62
N LEU A 46 -6.85 4.55 3.50
CA LEU A 46 -5.91 5.64 3.68
C LEU A 46 -5.65 6.43 2.38
N LEU A 47 -5.64 5.77 1.21
CA LEU A 47 -5.50 6.47 -0.06
C LEU A 47 -6.84 7.02 -0.51
N ARG A 48 -6.88 8.35 -0.73
CA ARG A 48 -8.07 9.08 -1.20
C ARG A 48 -7.80 9.67 -2.58
N LYS A 49 -8.83 9.65 -3.44
CA LYS A 49 -8.76 10.28 -4.77
C LYS A 49 -8.72 11.80 -4.60
N VAL A 50 -7.61 12.42 -4.98
CA VAL A 50 -7.39 13.88 -4.94
C VAL A 50 -7.50 14.55 -6.31
N PHE A 51 -7.24 13.78 -7.37
CA PHE A 51 -7.38 14.19 -8.76
C PHE A 51 -8.15 13.14 -9.55
N GLU A 52 -8.99 13.61 -10.47
CA GLU A 52 -9.71 12.81 -11.46
C GLU A 52 -9.67 13.55 -12.78
N ASP A 53 -9.18 12.90 -13.84
CA ASP A 53 -9.06 13.47 -15.19
C ASP A 53 -8.44 14.88 -15.23
N GLY A 54 -7.36 15.06 -14.46
CA GLY A 54 -6.63 16.33 -14.38
C GLY A 54 -7.29 17.42 -13.54
N ARG A 55 -8.39 17.12 -12.84
CA ARG A 55 -9.12 18.08 -11.99
C ARG A 55 -9.09 17.65 -10.53
N LEU A 56 -9.01 18.63 -9.63
CA LEU A 56 -9.12 18.38 -8.19
C LEU A 56 -10.52 17.87 -7.86
N THR A 57 -10.60 16.79 -7.07
CA THR A 57 -11.88 16.24 -6.57
C THR A 57 -12.40 16.99 -5.35
N SER A 58 -11.53 17.71 -4.64
CA SER A 58 -11.86 18.51 -3.47
C SER A 58 -10.83 19.61 -3.22
N LYS A 59 -11.16 20.55 -2.32
CA LYS A 59 -10.19 21.55 -1.84
C LYS A 59 -9.20 20.88 -0.90
N PHE A 60 -7.96 21.32 -0.93
CA PHE A 60 -6.97 20.93 0.07
C PHE A 60 -7.35 21.48 1.45
N PRO A 61 -7.06 20.74 2.53
CA PRO A 61 -7.23 21.26 3.88
C PRO A 61 -6.30 22.45 4.11
N SER A 62 -6.75 23.37 4.96
CA SER A 62 -5.91 24.40 5.55
C SER A 62 -4.82 23.80 6.44
N LEU A 63 -3.86 24.63 6.85
CA LEU A 63 -2.82 24.22 7.80
C LEU A 63 -3.40 23.86 9.17
N SER A 64 -4.42 24.59 9.64
CA SER A 64 -5.08 24.31 10.92
C SER A 64 -5.80 22.96 10.89
N GLU A 65 -6.58 22.68 9.82
CA GLU A 65 -7.26 21.39 9.64
C GLU A 65 -6.25 20.23 9.55
N SER A 66 -5.12 20.44 8.85
CA SER A 66 -4.07 19.43 8.75
C SER A 66 -3.40 19.14 10.09
N ARG A 67 -3.19 20.18 10.92
CA ARG A 67 -2.64 20.05 12.28
C ARG A 67 -3.60 19.30 13.20
N GLU A 68 -4.87 19.65 13.19
CA GLU A 68 -5.91 18.98 13.99
C GLU A 68 -6.06 17.51 13.58
N PHE A 69 -6.06 17.24 12.27
CA PHE A 69 -6.07 15.89 11.75
C PHE A 69 -4.86 15.09 12.23
N PHE A 70 -3.65 15.66 12.15
CA PHE A 70 -2.44 14.99 12.65
C PHE A 70 -2.56 14.66 14.14
N LEU A 71 -2.93 15.62 14.99
CA LEU A 71 -3.01 15.41 16.44
C LEU A 71 -3.99 14.29 16.78
N LYS A 72 -5.19 14.31 16.16
CA LYS A 72 -6.19 13.25 16.33
C LYS A 72 -5.63 11.87 15.95
N ARG A 73 -5.01 11.75 14.77
CA ARG A 73 -4.45 10.47 14.30
C ARG A 73 -3.26 10.01 15.12
N PHE A 74 -2.45 10.94 15.59
CA PHE A 74 -1.31 10.64 16.43
C PHE A 74 -1.76 10.06 17.79
N GLU A 75 -2.82 10.61 18.39
CA GLU A 75 -3.39 10.09 19.64
C GLU A 75 -3.97 8.68 19.52
N GLU A 76 -4.54 8.34 18.35
CA GLU A 76 -5.06 7.01 18.01
C GLU A 76 -3.96 5.94 17.87
N LEU A 77 -2.70 6.33 17.66
CA LEU A 77 -1.61 5.37 17.54
C LEU A 77 -1.26 4.70 18.88
N PRO A 78 -0.86 3.41 18.85
CA PRO A 78 -0.34 2.73 20.03
C PRO A 78 0.80 3.53 20.67
N LYS A 79 0.88 3.50 22.01
CA LYS A 79 1.82 4.34 22.78
C LYS A 79 3.27 4.01 22.46
N GLU A 80 3.53 2.75 22.17
CA GLU A 80 4.83 2.18 21.89
C GLU A 80 5.39 2.72 20.57
N ILE A 81 4.53 2.94 19.56
CA ILE A 81 4.92 3.57 18.28
C ILE A 81 5.19 5.07 18.44
N ARG A 82 4.59 5.72 19.44
CA ARG A 82 4.83 7.15 19.73
C ARG A 82 6.11 7.42 20.50
N ASN A 83 6.77 6.38 21.02
CA ASN A 83 7.96 6.53 21.83
C ASN A 83 9.21 6.61 20.93
N ILE A 84 9.82 7.80 20.86
CA ILE A 84 11.02 8.02 20.03
C ILE A 84 12.29 7.30 20.53
N TYR A 85 12.26 6.76 21.75
CA TYR A 85 13.38 6.01 22.35
C TYR A 85 13.24 4.50 22.20
N GLU A 86 12.06 4.02 21.81
CA GLU A 86 11.79 2.60 21.57
C GLU A 86 11.65 2.35 20.07
N ARG A 87 12.22 1.24 19.61
CA ARG A 87 12.01 0.77 18.25
C ARG A 87 10.94 -0.30 18.26
N VAL A 88 9.79 0.02 17.68
CA VAL A 88 8.67 -0.91 17.51
C VAL A 88 8.43 -1.08 16.01
N GLU A 89 8.28 -2.33 15.59
CA GLU A 89 7.84 -2.63 14.22
C GLU A 89 6.33 -2.42 14.12
N TYR A 90 5.93 -1.49 13.26
CA TYR A 90 4.52 -1.26 12.97
C TYR A 90 3.98 -2.42 12.12
N PRO A 91 2.87 -3.06 12.51
CA PRO A 91 2.33 -4.19 11.76
C PRO A 91 1.76 -3.72 10.42
N VAL A 92 2.39 -4.16 9.33
CA VAL A 92 1.91 -3.99 7.95
C VAL A 92 1.65 -5.37 7.37
N LEU A 93 0.39 -5.71 7.22
CA LEU A 93 -0.07 -6.99 6.69
C LEU A 93 -0.32 -6.88 5.19
N ILE A 94 -0.12 -7.98 4.48
CA ILE A 94 -0.41 -8.10 3.05
C ILE A 94 -1.61 -9.03 2.89
N SER A 95 -2.64 -8.57 2.17
CA SER A 95 -3.82 -9.40 1.92
C SER A 95 -3.46 -10.68 1.17
N SER A 96 -4.22 -11.75 1.42
CA SER A 96 -4.01 -13.03 0.76
C SER A 96 -4.11 -12.95 -0.76
N LYS A 97 -4.99 -12.10 -1.30
CA LYS A 97 -5.12 -11.93 -2.76
C LYS A 97 -3.91 -11.22 -3.36
N LEU A 98 -3.34 -10.23 -2.66
CA LEU A 98 -2.13 -9.55 -3.10
C LEU A 98 -0.90 -10.47 -3.06
N GLU A 99 -0.77 -11.34 -2.06
CA GLU A 99 0.28 -12.37 -2.03
C GLU A 99 0.10 -13.42 -3.14
N ALA A 100 -1.15 -13.81 -3.43
CA ALA A 100 -1.46 -14.70 -4.54
C ALA A 100 -1.05 -14.08 -5.89
N LEU A 101 -1.39 -12.81 -6.11
CA LEU A 101 -0.97 -12.09 -7.31
C LEU A 101 0.57 -11.99 -7.41
N TYR A 102 1.25 -11.67 -6.31
CA TYR A 102 2.72 -11.65 -6.29
C TYR A 102 3.29 -12.99 -6.77
N SER A 103 2.84 -14.10 -6.19
CA SER A 103 3.32 -15.44 -6.50
C SER A 103 3.08 -15.83 -7.97
N GLU A 104 1.92 -15.43 -8.52
CA GLU A 104 1.58 -15.67 -9.93
C GLU A 104 2.53 -14.91 -10.87
N ILE A 105 2.74 -13.61 -10.63
CA ILE A 105 3.61 -12.79 -11.46
C ILE A 105 5.08 -13.23 -11.33
N GLU A 106 5.51 -13.64 -10.14
CA GLU A 106 6.86 -14.14 -9.89
C GLU A 106 7.15 -15.37 -10.76
N ARG A 107 6.26 -16.37 -10.72
CA ARG A 107 6.37 -17.58 -11.56
C ARG A 107 6.45 -17.22 -13.05
N ARG A 108 5.58 -16.33 -13.51
CA ARG A 108 5.51 -15.89 -14.91
C ARG A 108 6.82 -15.22 -15.37
N ILE A 109 7.47 -14.43 -14.51
CA ILE A 109 8.74 -13.78 -14.83
C ILE A 109 9.88 -14.82 -14.90
N LEU A 110 9.91 -15.76 -13.97
CA LEU A 110 10.93 -16.81 -13.92
C LEU A 110 10.84 -17.73 -15.14
N GLU A 111 9.65 -18.22 -15.49
CA GLU A 111 9.41 -19.05 -16.69
C GLU A 111 9.85 -18.34 -17.98
N LYS A 112 9.58 -17.03 -18.11
CA LYS A 112 10.04 -16.24 -19.27
C LYS A 112 11.55 -16.04 -19.29
N THR A 113 12.20 -15.98 -18.12
CA THR A 113 13.65 -15.82 -18.04
C THR A 113 14.34 -17.12 -18.44
N GLU A 114 13.78 -18.27 -18.06
CA GLU A 114 14.28 -19.59 -18.45
C GLU A 114 14.13 -19.81 -19.97
N ASN A 115 12.94 -19.55 -20.54
CA ASN A 115 12.68 -19.73 -21.98
C ASN A 115 13.44 -18.76 -22.92
N ASN A 116 13.99 -17.65 -22.40
CA ASN A 116 14.77 -16.69 -23.20
C ASN A 116 16.29 -16.94 -23.11
N ASN A 117 16.73 -17.88 -22.26
CA ASN A 117 18.13 -18.27 -22.12
C ASN A 117 18.46 -19.57 -22.90
N ASP A 118 17.46 -20.17 -23.56
CA ASP A 118 17.58 -21.24 -24.57
C ASP A 118 17.53 -20.66 -26.00
#